data_AF-A0A6G0UCE6-F1
#
_entry.id   AF-A0A6G0UCE6-F1
#
_cell.length_a   1.000
_cell.length_b   1.000
_cell.length_c   1.000
_cell.angle_alpha   90.00
_cell.angle_beta   90.00
_cell.angle_gamma   90.00
#
_symmetry.space_group_name_H-M   'P 1'
#
loop_
_entity.id
_entity.type
_entity.pdbx_description
1 polymer ?
#
loop_
_entity_poly.entity_id
_entity_poly.type
_entity_poly.pdbx_seq_one_letter_code
_entity_poly.pdbx_strand_id
1 'polypeptide(L)' 'CGHCKNLVPEYKKVATALKGIAKVGAVDMTAHQSVGAPYDVKGFPTIKLFGLDKKKPTDYQGARSADALAHAVVSAIQ' A
#
# COMPACT_ATOMS: atom_id res chain seq x y z
N CYS A 1 -3.69 -16.62 1.68
CA CYS A 1 -3.34 -15.75 0.54
C CYS A 1 -1.85 -15.89 0.19
N GLY A 2 -1.48 -16.62 -0.87
CA GLY A 2 -0.08 -16.76 -1.31
C GLY A 2 0.53 -15.46 -1.83
N HIS A 3 -0.26 -14.68 -2.60
CA HIS A 3 0.14 -13.37 -3.13
C HIS A 3 0.49 -12.34 -2.04
N CYS A 4 -0.23 -12.38 -0.91
CA CYS A 4 0.03 -11.51 0.23
C CYS A 4 1.37 -11.87 0.89
N LYS A 5 1.65 -13.17 1.07
CA LYS A 5 2.91 -13.66 1.66
C LYS A 5 4.12 -13.27 0.81
N ASN A 6 3.99 -13.32 -0.53
CA ASN A 6 5.06 -12.92 -1.44
C ASN A 6 5.31 -11.39 -1.43
N LEU A 7 4.27 -10.60 -1.12
CA LEU A 7 4.39 -9.14 -1.02
C LEU A 7 5.09 -8.69 0.26
N VAL A 8 4.96 -9.42 1.37
CA VAL A 8 5.54 -9.06 2.68
C VAL A 8 7.01 -8.62 2.62
N PRO A 9 7.95 -9.39 2.01
CA PRO A 9 9.35 -8.99 1.98
C PRO A 9 9.56 -7.70 1.18
N GLU A 10 8.90 -7.54 0.04
CA GLU A 10 9.00 -6.33 -0.78
C GLU A 10 8.39 -5.11 -0.07
N TYR A 11 7.25 -5.29 0.59
CA TYR A 11 6.58 -4.22 1.34
C TYR A 11 7.42 -3.72 2.53
N LYS A 12 8.17 -4.62 3.19
CA LYS A 12 9.13 -4.26 4.25
C LYS A 12 10.32 -3.47 3.70
N LYS A 13 10.85 -3.83 2.53
CA LYS A 13 11.92 -3.07 1.86
C LYS A 13 11.45 -1.66 1.54
N VAL A 14 10.25 -1.51 1.00
CA VAL A 14 9.62 -0.21 0.72
C VAL A 14 9.47 0.62 1.98
N ALA A 15 8.95 0.03 3.06
CA ALA A 15 8.81 0.72 4.34
C ALA A 15 10.15 1.23 4.90
N THR A 16 11.22 0.47 4.66
CA THR A 16 12.58 0.87 5.06
C THR A 16 13.11 1.99 4.16
N ALA A 17 12.93 1.87 2.84
CA ALA A 17 13.40 2.84 1.86
C ALA A 17 12.67 4.19 1.98
N LEU A 18 11.38 4.16 2.30
CA LEU A 18 10.56 5.36 2.46
C LEU A 18 10.59 5.94 3.89
N LYS A 19 11.42 5.39 4.78
CA LYS A 19 11.52 5.85 6.17
C LYS A 19 11.96 7.32 6.20
N GLY A 20 11.10 8.19 6.71
CA GLY A 20 11.32 9.64 6.76
C GLY A 20 10.77 10.41 5.55
N ILE A 21 10.37 9.72 4.49
CA ILE A 21 9.72 10.30 3.30
C ILE A 21 8.22 10.09 3.37
N ALA A 22 7.78 8.84 3.63
CA ALA A 22 6.37 8.48 3.70
C ALA A 22 6.12 7.40 4.76
N LYS A 23 4.87 7.32 5.23
CA LYS A 23 4.43 6.25 6.15
C LYS A 23 3.86 5.10 5.34
N VAL A 24 4.46 3.93 5.51
CA VAL A 24 3.99 2.68 4.91
C VAL A 24 3.33 1.84 6.00
N GLY A 25 2.08 1.46 5.78
CA GLY A 25 1.29 0.68 6.73
C GLY A 25 0.58 -0.48 6.06
N ALA A 26 0.41 -1.57 6.79
CA ALA A 26 -0.37 -2.72 6.35
C ALA A 26 -1.51 -2.95 7.34
N VAL A 27 -2.70 -3.23 6.82
CA VAL A 27 -3.89 -3.53 7.64
C VAL A 27 -4.36 -4.93 7.29
N ASP A 28 -4.51 -5.77 8.30
CA ASP A 28 -5.13 -7.08 8.13
C ASP A 28 -6.65 -6.93 8.09
N MET A 29 -7.19 -6.96 6.87
CA MET A 29 -8.64 -6.86 6.65
C MET A 29 -9.38 -8.16 6.91
N THR A 30 -8.70 -9.28 7.23
CA THR A 30 -9.39 -10.48 7.73
C THR A 30 -9.83 -10.31 9.17
N ALA A 31 -9.04 -9.58 9.97
CA ALA A 31 -9.38 -9.21 11.34
C ALA A 31 -10.15 -7.87 11.43
N HIS A 32 -9.89 -6.93 10.50
CA HIS A 32 -10.42 -5.57 10.55
C HIS A 32 -11.17 -5.17 9.26
N GLN A 33 -12.21 -5.92 8.90
CA GLN A 33 -13.02 -5.66 7.70
C GLN A 33 -13.60 -4.25 7.63
N SER A 34 -14.02 -3.68 8.77
CA SER A 34 -14.61 -2.34 8.86
C SER A 34 -13.65 -1.22 8.39
N VAL A 35 -12.33 -1.43 8.50
CA VAL A 35 -11.32 -0.46 8.04
C VAL A 35 -11.26 -0.40 6.51
N GLY A 36 -11.52 -1.51 5.83
CA GLY A 36 -11.49 -1.60 4.37
C GLY A 36 -12.79 -1.18 3.67
N ALA A 37 -13.91 -1.26 4.38
CA ALA A 37 -15.24 -0.89 3.86
C ALA A 37 -15.30 0.51 3.21
N PRO A 38 -14.81 1.61 3.81
CA PRO A 38 -14.85 2.94 3.19
C PRO A 38 -13.94 3.06 1.95
N TYR A 39 -13.02 2.11 1.74
CA TYR A 39 -12.08 2.12 0.63
C TYR A 39 -12.43 1.10 -0.47
N ASP A 40 -13.60 0.46 -0.40
CA ASP A 40 -14.10 -0.52 -1.38
C ASP A 40 -13.09 -1.65 -1.69
N VAL A 41 -12.41 -2.17 -0.67
CA VAL A 41 -11.40 -3.23 -0.86
C VAL A 41 -12.08 -4.58 -1.13
N LYS A 42 -12.04 -5.01 -2.39
CA LYS A 42 -12.71 -6.24 -2.88
C LYS A 42 -11.80 -7.47 -2.99
N GLY A 43 -10.48 -7.30 -2.84
CA GLY A 43 -9.51 -8.38 -3.01
C GLY A 43 -8.18 -8.13 -2.30
N PHE A 44 -7.39 -9.18 -2.11
CA PHE A 44 -6.09 -9.10 -1.45
C PHE A 44 -4.96 -9.68 -2.32
N PRO A 45 -3.77 -9.06 -2.31
CA PRO A 45 -3.43 -7.77 -1.69
C PRO A 45 -3.93 -6.58 -2.54
N THR A 46 -4.54 -5.58 -1.88
CA THR A 46 -4.88 -4.28 -2.46
C THR A 46 -3.95 -3.22 -1.87
N ILE A 47 -3.40 -2.35 -2.73
CA ILE A 47 -2.48 -1.28 -2.34
C ILE A 47 -3.16 0.04 -2.66
N LYS A 48 -3.33 0.88 -1.63
CA LYS A 48 -3.91 2.21 -1.73
C LYS A 48 -2.81 3.23 -1.46
N LEU A 49 -2.66 4.22 -2.33
CA LEU A 49 -1.73 5.33 -2.14
C LEU A 49 -2.49 6.52 -1.55
N PHE A 50 -2.01 6.99 -0.41
CA PHE A 50 -2.55 8.17 0.26
C PHE A 50 -1.57 9.32 0.06
N GLY A 51 -1.83 10.16 -0.95
CA GLY A 51 -1.06 11.36 -1.22
C GLY A 51 -1.42 12.51 -0.27
N LEU A 52 -1.29 13.75 -0.76
CA LEU A 52 -1.66 14.97 -0.01
C LEU A 52 -3.12 14.92 0.47
N ASP A 53 -4.03 14.53 -0.42
CA ASP A 53 -5.45 14.32 -0.13
C ASP A 53 -5.71 12.93 0.47
N LYS A 54 -5.55 12.82 1.79
CA LYS A 54 -5.82 11.57 2.53
C LYS A 54 -7.27 11.07 2.42
N LYS A 55 -8.20 11.93 1.98
CA LYS A 55 -9.61 11.60 1.77
C LYS A 55 -9.87 10.89 0.43
N LYS A 56 -8.93 10.95 -0.51
CA LYS A 56 -9.06 10.37 -1.86
C LYS A 56 -7.84 9.50 -2.19
N PRO A 57 -7.69 8.35 -1.52
CA PRO A 57 -6.63 7.43 -1.88
C PRO A 57 -6.86 6.85 -3.28
N THR A 58 -5.78 6.67 -4.02
CA THR A 58 -5.79 6.06 -5.35
C THR A 58 -5.39 4.59 -5.26
N ASP A 59 -6.01 3.76 -6.09
CA ASP A 59 -5.66 2.34 -6.19
C ASP A 59 -4.39 2.16 -7.02
N TYR A 60 -3.40 1.48 -6.43
CA TYR A 60 -2.18 1.11 -7.12
C TYR A 60 -2.34 -0.24 -7.81
N GLN A 61 -2.32 -0.23 -9.14
CA GLN A 61 -2.41 -1.44 -9.98
C GLN A 61 -1.08 -1.82 -10.65
N GLY A 62 0.01 -1.13 -10.30
CA GLY A 62 1.33 -1.36 -10.88
C GLY A 62 2.05 -2.60 -10.32
N ALA A 63 3.33 -2.69 -10.67
CA ALA A 63 4.18 -3.80 -10.24
C ALA A 63 4.35 -3.83 -8.71
N ARG A 64 4.23 -5.01 -8.11
CA ARG A 64 4.31 -5.21 -6.66
C ARG A 64 5.75 -5.37 -6.14
N SER A 65 6.73 -4.87 -6.88
CA SER A 65 8.14 -4.84 -6.48
C SER A 65 8.42 -3.65 -5.58
N ALA A 66 9.46 -3.75 -4.76
CA ALA A 66 9.82 -2.67 -3.84
C ALA A 66 10.15 -1.37 -4.58
N ASP A 67 10.84 -1.45 -5.70
CA ASP A 67 11.22 -0.30 -6.51
C ASP A 67 9.98 0.43 -7.08
N ALA A 68 9.06 -0.32 -7.70
CA ALA A 68 7.86 0.25 -8.30
C ALA A 68 6.91 0.87 -7.26
N LEU A 69 6.83 0.27 -6.06
CA LEU A 69 6.06 0.81 -4.95
C LEU A 69 6.71 2.10 -4.39
N ALA A 70 8.03 2.11 -4.21
CA ALA A 70 8.74 3.29 -3.75
C ALA A 70 8.58 4.45 -4.74
N HIS A 71 8.74 4.18 -6.04
CA HIS A 71 8.56 5.17 -7.10
C HIS A 71 7.13 5.71 -7.12
N ALA A 72 6.12 4.84 -6.98
CA ALA A 72 4.72 5.25 -6.95
C ALA A 72 4.40 6.14 -5.75
N VAL A 73 4.99 5.87 -4.58
CA VAL A 73 4.82 6.74 -3.40
C VAL A 73 5.49 8.09 -3.61
N VAL A 74 6.72 8.12 -4.14
CA VAL A 74 7.43 9.37 -4.44
C VAL A 74 6.66 10.21 -5.46
N SER A 75 6.11 9.58 -6.50
CA SER A 75 5.29 10.25 -7.50
C SER A 75 3.96 10.78 -6.94
N ALA A 76 3.45 10.21 -5.85
CA ALA A 76 2.19 10.62 -5.24
C ALA A 76 2.35 11.76 -4.20
N ILE A 77 3.59 12.11 -3.84
CA ILE A 77 3.92 13.21 -2.91
C ILE A 77 4.52 14.45 -3.60
N GLN A 78 4.80 14.36 -4.91
CA GLN A 78 5.13 15.52 -5.75
C GLN A 78 3.85 16.22 -6.22
#